data_AF-A0A7W1A0K6-F1
#
_entry.id   AF-A0A7W1A0K6-F1
#
_cell.length_a   1.000
_cell.length_b   1.000
_cell.length_c   1.000
_cell.angle_alpha   90.00
_cell.angle_beta   90.00
_cell.angle_gamma   90.00
#
_symmetry.space_group_name_H-M   'P 1'
#
loop_
_entity.id
_entity.type
_entity.pdbx_description
1 polymer ?
#
loop_
_entity_poly.entity_id
_entity_poly.type
_entity_poly.pdbx_seq_one_letter_code
_entity_poly.pdbx_strand_id
1 'polypeptide(L)'
;MRLGIAMAASMILCACHAVYDPCDDLTFREFPDAQAALATVLDEAGPAKVYAVGEYHQTRATAGAKSPLSRFTNDIMDQLVPRSRHLVVETWLDQDCDAAGRQVRREVHDATGRPPSAGVDIEALMMRSRKKKLETHGLPMTCIEHGSLLDPTGRVDFLRLLELVTEKLHSTARALVNDDRAVIVYGGALHNDLYPRWPLADLSYAKGLAKDLGGGVVELDLVVPEVVAPMAMVRLEDWFPLLGRSAPEHVILWQRGPSSYVLILPAKDHQTANVAKPRLAYLD
;
A
#
# COMPACT_ATOMS: atom_id res chain seq x y z
N MET A 1 15.40 -16.24 80.38
CA MET A 1 15.34 -16.49 78.93
C MET A 1 14.46 -15.41 78.31
N ARG A 2 15.04 -14.50 77.52
CA ARG A 2 14.30 -13.44 76.81
C ARG A 2 14.02 -13.92 75.39
N LEU A 3 12.75 -14.02 75.01
CA LEU A 3 12.29 -14.20 73.64
C LEU A 3 12.39 -12.86 72.90
N GLY A 4 13.12 -12.82 71.78
CA GLY A 4 13.06 -11.73 70.80
C GLY A 4 12.19 -12.16 69.63
N ILE A 5 11.11 -11.42 69.37
CA ILE A 5 10.25 -11.58 68.20
C ILE A 5 10.84 -10.75 67.07
N ALA A 6 11.25 -11.40 65.98
CA ALA A 6 11.66 -10.73 64.75
C ALA A 6 10.42 -10.46 63.88
N MET A 7 10.11 -9.18 63.63
CA MET A 7 9.17 -8.75 62.60
C MET A 7 9.81 -8.95 61.23
N ALA A 8 9.21 -9.79 60.39
CA ALA A 8 9.50 -9.84 58.97
C ALA A 8 8.59 -8.82 58.25
N ALA A 9 9.18 -7.78 57.68
CA ALA A 9 8.49 -6.84 56.80
C ALA A 9 8.40 -7.45 55.39
N SER A 10 7.20 -7.83 54.95
CA SER A 10 6.93 -8.17 53.55
C SER A 10 6.86 -6.87 52.74
N MET A 11 7.88 -6.62 51.91
CA MET A 11 7.78 -5.64 50.82
C MET A 11 6.94 -6.24 49.69
N ILE A 12 5.76 -5.67 49.46
CA ILE A 12 4.96 -5.92 48.27
C ILE A 12 5.57 -5.07 47.14
N LEU A 13 6.28 -5.71 46.21
CA LEU A 13 6.66 -5.11 44.93
C LEU A 13 5.41 -5.06 44.04
N CYS A 14 4.72 -3.92 44.02
CA CYS A 14 3.81 -3.59 42.93
C CYS A 14 4.64 -3.32 41.67
N ALA A 15 4.97 -4.37 40.92
CA ALA A 15 5.47 -4.20 39.56
C ALA A 15 4.31 -3.69 38.69
N CYS A 16 4.29 -2.39 38.43
CA CYS A 16 3.45 -1.82 37.37
C CYS A 16 3.92 -2.41 36.04
N HIS A 17 3.25 -3.46 35.58
CA HIS A 17 3.48 -4.03 34.26
C HIS A 17 2.84 -3.08 33.25
N ALA A 18 3.53 -1.99 32.89
CA ALA A 18 3.19 -1.23 31.71
C ALA A 18 3.30 -2.19 30.52
N VAL A 19 2.15 -2.49 29.89
CA VAL A 19 2.13 -3.27 28.67
C VAL A 19 2.75 -2.40 27.59
N TYR A 20 3.89 -2.82 27.04
CA TYR A 20 4.49 -2.15 25.90
C TYR A 20 3.49 -2.08 24.76
N ASP A 21 3.14 -0.87 24.34
CA ASP A 21 2.32 -0.62 23.15
C ASP A 21 3.24 -0.12 22.03
N PRO A 22 3.44 -0.91 20.95
CA PRO A 22 4.31 -0.50 19.84
C PRO A 22 3.81 0.76 19.10
N CYS A 23 2.58 1.21 19.36
CA CYS A 23 2.12 2.51 18.85
C CYS A 23 2.74 3.70 19.57
N ASP A 24 3.24 3.53 20.81
CA ASP A 24 3.81 4.63 21.61
C ASP A 24 5.11 5.17 21.01
N ASP A 25 5.79 4.37 20.20
CA ASP A 25 7.01 4.74 19.48
C ASP A 25 6.73 5.38 18.10
N LEU A 26 5.46 5.48 17.69
CA LEU A 26 5.05 5.99 16.39
C LEU A 26 4.32 7.32 16.50
N THR A 27 4.79 8.34 15.79
CA THR A 27 4.05 9.59 15.62
C THR A 27 3.06 9.45 14.46
N PHE A 28 1.77 9.45 14.76
CA PHE A 28 0.68 9.41 13.78
C PHE A 28 -0.38 10.46 14.07
N ARG A 29 -1.28 10.66 13.12
CA ARG A 29 -2.41 11.61 13.22
C ARG A 29 -3.71 10.92 12.86
N GLU A 30 -4.78 11.27 13.55
CA GLU A 30 -6.12 10.78 13.25
C GLU A 30 -6.95 11.88 12.55
N PHE A 31 -7.72 11.46 11.56
CA PHE A 31 -8.59 12.33 10.78
C PHE A 31 -10.01 11.76 10.72
N PRO A 32 -11.05 12.59 10.62
CA PRO A 32 -12.43 12.11 10.56
C PRO A 32 -12.71 11.28 9.31
N ASP A 33 -12.01 11.52 8.21
CA ASP A 33 -12.17 10.80 6.96
C ASP A 33 -10.91 10.87 6.08
N ALA A 34 -10.92 10.10 5.00
CA ALA A 34 -9.83 10.08 4.03
C ALA A 34 -9.69 11.41 3.30
N GLN A 35 -10.75 12.23 3.26
CA GLN A 35 -10.71 13.50 2.59
C GLN A 35 -9.82 14.49 3.35
N ALA A 36 -10.05 14.64 4.65
CA ALA A 36 -9.29 15.49 5.55
C ALA A 36 -7.82 15.05 5.69
N ALA A 37 -7.57 13.73 5.77
CA ALA A 37 -6.22 13.19 5.81
C ALA A 37 -5.44 13.54 4.54
N LEU A 38 -6.03 13.30 3.36
CA LEU A 38 -5.36 13.56 2.09
C LEU A 38 -5.17 15.06 1.83
N ALA A 39 -6.13 15.92 2.20
CA ALA A 39 -5.96 17.36 2.10
C ALA A 39 -4.73 17.84 2.88
N THR A 40 -4.54 17.30 4.09
CA THR A 40 -3.36 17.59 4.92
C THR A 40 -2.08 17.15 4.24
N VAL A 41 -2.05 15.93 3.67
CA VAL A 41 -0.88 15.43 2.93
C VAL A 41 -0.55 16.32 1.73
N LEU A 42 -1.56 16.73 0.95
CA LEU A 42 -1.36 17.56 -0.24
C LEU A 42 -0.84 18.96 0.11
N ASP A 43 -1.26 19.52 1.25
CA ASP A 43 -0.78 20.80 1.74
C ASP A 43 0.68 20.69 2.24
N GLU A 44 1.01 19.62 2.98
CA GLU A 44 2.36 19.39 3.52
C GLU A 44 3.40 19.04 2.46
N ALA A 45 3.01 18.20 1.49
CA ALA A 45 3.91 17.77 0.44
C ALA A 45 4.14 18.87 -0.62
N GLY A 46 3.22 19.83 -0.72
CA GLY A 46 3.25 20.88 -1.72
C GLY A 46 3.05 20.34 -3.15
N PRO A 47 3.42 21.13 -4.18
CA PRO A 47 3.28 20.72 -5.57
C PRO A 47 4.11 19.48 -5.91
N ALA A 48 3.44 18.39 -6.30
CA ALA A 48 4.07 17.17 -6.79
C ALA A 48 4.03 17.08 -8.32
N LYS A 49 5.04 16.44 -8.91
CA LYS A 49 5.05 15.99 -10.31
C LYS A 49 4.37 14.63 -10.44
N VAL A 50 4.44 13.79 -9.41
CA VAL A 50 3.87 12.45 -9.38
C VAL A 50 3.22 12.17 -8.03
N TYR A 51 1.99 11.65 -8.04
CA TYR A 51 1.34 11.03 -6.90
C TYR A 51 1.38 9.51 -7.08
N ALA A 52 2.30 8.84 -6.39
CA ALA A 52 2.47 7.38 -6.39
C ALA A 52 1.55 6.75 -5.35
N VAL A 53 0.39 6.27 -5.78
CA VAL A 53 -0.66 5.70 -4.91
C VAL A 53 -0.50 4.18 -4.83
N GLY A 54 -0.04 3.71 -3.68
CA GLY A 54 0.18 2.29 -3.38
C GLY A 54 -0.99 1.62 -2.70
N GLU A 55 -1.07 0.31 -2.88
CA GLU A 55 -2.03 -0.54 -2.21
C GLU A 55 -1.46 -1.95 -1.97
N TYR A 56 -2.11 -2.67 -1.05
CA TYR A 56 -1.90 -4.10 -0.89
C TYR A 56 -3.01 -4.84 -1.62
N HIS A 57 -2.65 -5.54 -2.70
CA HIS A 57 -3.63 -6.20 -3.58
C HIS A 57 -4.59 -7.10 -2.80
N GLN A 58 -5.88 -6.87 -3.02
CA GLN A 58 -6.91 -7.77 -2.54
C GLN A 58 -6.71 -9.17 -3.11
N THR A 59 -6.94 -10.19 -2.28
CA THR A 59 -6.90 -11.59 -2.69
C THR A 59 -8.29 -12.23 -2.54
N ARG A 60 -8.46 -13.46 -3.03
CA ARG A 60 -9.68 -14.26 -2.82
C ARG A 60 -10.03 -14.39 -1.34
N ALA A 61 -9.02 -14.44 -0.45
CA ALA A 61 -9.24 -14.53 0.99
C ALA A 61 -9.90 -13.27 1.59
N THR A 62 -9.73 -12.11 0.93
CA THR A 62 -10.24 -10.81 1.40
C THR A 62 -11.31 -10.23 0.47
N ALA A 63 -11.85 -11.02 -0.46
CA ALA A 63 -12.83 -10.59 -1.46
C ALA A 63 -14.14 -10.01 -0.88
N GLY A 64 -14.46 -10.33 0.38
CA GLY A 64 -15.61 -9.77 1.10
C GLY A 64 -15.40 -8.36 1.66
N ALA A 65 -14.17 -7.86 1.65
CA ALA A 65 -13.83 -6.48 2.02
C ALA A 65 -13.99 -5.54 0.82
N LYS A 66 -14.13 -4.22 1.09
CA LYS A 66 -14.01 -3.22 0.03
C LYS A 66 -12.58 -3.24 -0.51
N SER A 67 -12.40 -3.37 -1.82
CA SER A 67 -11.07 -3.38 -2.42
C SER A 67 -10.37 -2.03 -2.27
N PRO A 68 -9.03 -1.99 -2.12
CA PRO A 68 -8.28 -0.72 -2.09
C PRO A 68 -8.51 0.11 -3.36
N LEU A 69 -8.64 -0.55 -4.51
CA LEU A 69 -8.96 0.10 -5.79
C LEU A 69 -10.33 0.80 -5.78
N SER A 70 -11.34 0.17 -5.18
CA SER A 70 -12.65 0.81 -4.99
C SER A 70 -12.57 1.99 -4.02
N ARG A 71 -11.79 1.87 -2.94
CA ARG A 71 -11.55 2.98 -2.01
C ARG A 71 -10.84 4.15 -2.70
N PHE A 72 -9.80 3.88 -3.48
CA PHE A 72 -9.11 4.90 -4.28
C PHE A 72 -10.07 5.61 -5.23
N THR A 73 -10.83 4.83 -6.01
CA THR A 73 -11.76 5.32 -7.03
C THR A 73 -12.83 6.23 -6.43
N ASN A 74 -13.35 5.89 -5.24
CA ASN A 74 -14.50 6.57 -4.64
C ASN A 74 -14.13 7.66 -3.64
N ASP A 75 -13.07 7.47 -2.86
CA ASP A 75 -12.77 8.30 -1.68
C ASP A 75 -11.56 9.23 -1.90
N ILE A 76 -10.61 8.85 -2.77
CA ILE A 76 -9.30 9.51 -2.90
C ILE A 76 -9.17 10.29 -4.20
N MET A 77 -9.55 9.67 -5.33
CA MET A 77 -9.22 10.17 -6.67
C MET A 77 -9.69 11.60 -6.93
N ASP A 78 -10.85 11.99 -6.40
CA ASP A 78 -11.45 13.31 -6.65
C ASP A 78 -10.59 14.48 -6.12
N GLN A 79 -9.69 14.24 -5.16
CA GLN A 79 -8.76 15.27 -4.67
C GLN A 79 -7.48 15.39 -5.49
N LEU A 80 -7.08 14.31 -6.18
CA LEU A 80 -5.89 14.28 -7.01
C LEU A 80 -6.17 14.76 -8.44
N VAL A 81 -7.40 14.53 -8.93
CA VAL A 81 -7.84 14.93 -10.29
C VAL A 81 -7.57 16.41 -10.60
N PRO A 82 -7.91 17.40 -9.75
CA PRO A 82 -7.67 18.81 -10.07
C PRO A 82 -6.20 19.16 -10.29
N ARG A 83 -5.28 18.35 -9.76
CA ARG A 83 -3.83 18.56 -9.80
C ARG A 83 -3.14 17.71 -10.87
N SER A 84 -3.90 16.86 -11.55
CA SER A 84 -3.35 15.80 -12.40
C SER A 84 -3.94 15.81 -13.80
N ARG A 85 -3.19 15.28 -14.76
CA ARG A 85 -3.66 15.10 -16.15
C ARG A 85 -3.71 13.64 -16.54
N HIS A 86 -2.79 12.84 -16.03
CA HIS A 86 -2.61 11.45 -16.40
C HIS A 86 -2.88 10.54 -15.21
N LEU A 87 -3.41 9.35 -15.50
CA LEU A 87 -3.49 8.23 -14.57
C LEU A 87 -2.81 7.03 -15.21
N VAL A 88 -1.70 6.59 -14.64
CA VAL A 88 -1.06 5.31 -14.95
C VAL A 88 -1.60 4.28 -13.96
N VAL A 89 -2.01 3.11 -14.47
CA VAL A 89 -2.47 2.00 -13.62
C VAL A 89 -1.55 0.82 -13.87
N GLU A 90 -1.10 0.19 -12.78
CA GLU A 90 -0.33 -1.06 -12.81
C GLU A 90 -1.18 -2.22 -13.32
N THR A 91 -1.42 -2.22 -14.63
CA THR A 91 -2.22 -3.22 -15.32
C THR A 91 -1.72 -3.30 -16.76
N TRP A 92 -1.57 -4.51 -17.28
CA TRP A 92 -1.02 -4.77 -18.61
C TRP A 92 -2.08 -5.41 -19.51
N LEU A 93 -3.21 -4.72 -19.67
CA LEU A 93 -4.42 -5.25 -20.33
C LEU A 93 -4.31 -5.30 -21.86
N ASP A 94 -3.24 -4.77 -22.42
CA ASP A 94 -3.37 -4.10 -23.72
C ASP A 94 -2.86 -4.95 -24.90
N GLN A 95 -2.30 -6.14 -24.64
CA GLN A 95 -1.68 -6.97 -25.69
C GLN A 95 -2.18 -8.42 -25.70
N ASP A 96 -2.87 -8.76 -26.79
CA ASP A 96 -3.23 -10.12 -27.17
C ASP A 96 -1.99 -10.85 -27.70
N CYS A 97 -1.15 -11.26 -26.75
CA CYS A 97 -0.05 -12.17 -27.04
C CYS A 97 -0.59 -13.59 -27.32
N ASP A 98 0.30 -14.42 -27.84
CA ASP A 98 0.07 -15.83 -28.15
C ASP A 98 -0.21 -16.69 -26.89
N ALA A 99 -0.02 -18.00 -27.01
CA ALA A 99 -0.24 -18.93 -25.90
C ALA A 99 0.60 -18.59 -24.65
N ALA A 100 1.81 -18.04 -24.82
CA ALA A 100 2.72 -17.71 -23.72
C ALA A 100 2.16 -16.56 -22.88
N GLY A 101 1.71 -15.46 -23.49
CA GLY A 101 1.12 -14.35 -22.73
C GLY A 101 -0.18 -14.74 -22.02
N ARG A 102 -1.00 -15.63 -22.62
CA ARG A 102 -2.16 -16.19 -21.92
C ARG A 102 -1.75 -17.06 -20.73
N GLN A 103 -0.65 -17.79 -20.82
CA GLN A 103 -0.12 -18.57 -19.71
C GLN A 103 0.38 -17.69 -18.57
N VAL A 104 1.20 -16.67 -18.87
CA VAL A 104 1.67 -15.69 -17.88
C VAL A 104 0.49 -15.08 -17.12
N ARG A 105 -0.53 -14.59 -17.84
CA ARG A 105 -1.72 -13.99 -17.21
C ARG A 105 -2.44 -14.95 -16.28
N ARG A 106 -2.57 -16.23 -16.64
CA ARG A 106 -3.20 -17.25 -15.78
C ARG A 106 -2.35 -17.53 -14.54
N GLU A 107 -1.05 -17.79 -14.70
CA GLU A 107 -0.17 -18.10 -13.57
C GLU A 107 -0.06 -16.93 -12.60
N VAL A 108 0.00 -15.69 -13.08
CA VAL A 108 -0.03 -14.50 -12.23
C VAL A 108 -1.37 -14.37 -11.50
N HIS A 109 -2.50 -14.57 -12.20
CA HIS A 109 -3.82 -14.55 -11.56
C HIS A 109 -3.93 -15.58 -10.43
N ASP A 110 -3.43 -16.80 -10.66
CA ASP A 110 -3.47 -17.88 -9.69
C ASP A 110 -2.53 -17.64 -8.51
N ALA A 111 -1.29 -17.22 -8.78
CA ALA A 111 -0.28 -16.98 -7.74
C ALA A 111 -0.62 -15.78 -6.85
N THR A 112 -1.20 -14.73 -7.42
CA THR A 112 -1.65 -13.55 -6.65
C THR A 112 -2.99 -13.80 -5.94
N GLY A 113 -3.66 -14.91 -6.26
CA GLY A 113 -4.98 -15.22 -5.73
C GLY A 113 -5.99 -14.10 -6.01
N ARG A 114 -5.92 -13.48 -7.18
CA ARG A 114 -6.73 -12.29 -7.52
C ARG A 114 -8.24 -12.59 -7.47
N PRO A 115 -9.07 -11.75 -6.82
CA PRO A 115 -10.49 -12.01 -6.72
C PRO A 115 -11.20 -11.78 -8.07
N PRO A 116 -12.34 -12.45 -8.33
CA PRO A 116 -13.11 -12.26 -9.57
C PRO A 116 -13.57 -10.82 -9.81
N SER A 117 -13.80 -10.05 -8.74
CA SER A 117 -14.22 -8.64 -8.79
C SER A 117 -13.12 -7.68 -9.27
N ALA A 118 -11.85 -8.10 -9.28
CA ALA A 118 -10.74 -7.18 -9.58
C ALA A 118 -10.80 -6.59 -11.00
N GLY A 119 -11.38 -7.32 -11.97
CA GLY A 119 -11.59 -6.78 -13.32
C GLY A 119 -12.65 -5.68 -13.34
N VAL A 120 -13.73 -5.87 -12.57
CA VAL A 120 -14.83 -4.89 -12.44
C VAL A 120 -14.34 -3.61 -11.78
N ASP A 121 -13.51 -3.71 -10.74
CA ASP A 121 -12.96 -2.54 -10.07
C ASP A 121 -12.01 -1.73 -10.97
N ILE A 122 -11.21 -2.40 -11.81
CA ILE A 122 -10.38 -1.72 -12.82
C ILE A 122 -11.26 -1.01 -13.85
N GLU A 123 -12.29 -1.69 -14.36
CA GLU A 123 -13.21 -1.08 -15.32
C GLU A 123 -13.91 0.15 -14.72
N ALA A 124 -14.33 0.07 -13.46
CA ALA A 124 -14.93 1.17 -12.72
C ALA A 124 -13.96 2.36 -12.59
N LEU A 125 -12.69 2.11 -12.25
CA LEU A 125 -11.65 3.15 -12.21
C LEU A 125 -11.47 3.81 -13.59
N MET A 126 -11.36 3.01 -14.65
CA MET A 126 -11.17 3.52 -16.01
C MET A 126 -12.35 4.37 -16.48
N MET A 127 -13.59 3.91 -16.21
CA MET A 127 -14.80 4.67 -16.50
C MET A 127 -14.84 5.99 -15.74
N ARG A 128 -14.54 5.98 -14.43
CA ARG A 128 -14.56 7.20 -13.60
C ARG A 128 -13.47 8.18 -14.03
N SER A 129 -12.29 7.69 -14.36
CA SER A 129 -11.16 8.49 -14.85
C SER A 129 -11.50 9.21 -16.16
N ARG A 130 -12.14 8.50 -17.12
CA ARG A 130 -12.64 9.12 -18.37
C ARG A 130 -13.68 10.20 -18.10
N LYS A 131 -14.63 9.97 -17.18
CA LYS A 131 -15.61 10.98 -16.77
C LYS A 131 -14.96 12.23 -16.15
N LYS A 132 -13.83 12.06 -15.47
CA LYS A 132 -13.00 13.12 -14.89
C LYS A 132 -11.99 13.73 -15.87
N LYS A 133 -11.99 13.30 -17.14
CA LYS A 133 -11.09 13.75 -18.21
C LYS A 133 -9.60 13.51 -17.90
N LEU A 134 -9.29 12.46 -17.14
CA LEU A 134 -7.92 11.96 -17.02
C LEU A 134 -7.56 11.15 -18.27
N GLU A 135 -6.33 11.33 -18.74
CA GLU A 135 -5.73 10.46 -19.75
C GLU A 135 -5.19 9.21 -19.05
N THR A 136 -5.82 8.06 -19.31
CA THR A 136 -5.51 6.79 -18.63
C THR A 136 -4.54 5.93 -19.42
N HIS A 137 -3.55 5.36 -18.74
CA HIS A 137 -2.49 4.54 -19.32
C HIS A 137 -2.34 3.22 -18.54
N GLY A 138 -2.20 2.11 -19.27
CA GLY A 138 -1.71 0.85 -18.71
C GLY A 138 -0.20 0.75 -18.78
N LEU A 139 0.33 -0.46 -18.56
CA LEU A 139 1.73 -0.79 -18.74
C LEU A 139 1.92 -1.54 -20.07
N PRO A 140 2.45 -0.89 -21.11
CA PRO A 140 2.62 -1.52 -22.41
C PRO A 140 3.71 -2.61 -22.36
N MET A 141 3.31 -3.87 -22.56
CA MET A 141 4.21 -5.03 -22.66
C MET A 141 4.20 -5.63 -24.07
N THR A 142 5.36 -5.81 -24.66
CA THR A 142 5.49 -6.51 -25.95
C THR A 142 5.29 -8.03 -25.79
N CYS A 143 4.98 -8.74 -26.88
CA CYS A 143 4.94 -10.20 -26.87
C CYS A 143 6.29 -10.83 -26.47
N ILE A 144 7.41 -10.18 -26.82
CA ILE A 144 8.76 -10.64 -26.46
C ILE A 144 8.95 -10.54 -24.94
N GLU A 145 8.56 -9.41 -24.34
CA GLU A 145 8.63 -9.23 -22.90
C GLU A 145 7.75 -10.27 -22.19
N HIS A 146 6.52 -10.52 -22.67
CA HIS A 146 5.68 -11.60 -22.13
C HIS A 146 6.34 -12.99 -22.22
N GLY A 147 6.97 -13.32 -23.35
CA GLY A 147 7.69 -14.59 -23.51
C GLY A 147 8.90 -14.70 -22.57
N SER A 148 9.58 -13.59 -22.30
CA SER A 148 10.76 -13.55 -21.41
C SER A 148 10.44 -13.80 -19.93
N LEU A 149 9.15 -13.74 -19.55
CA LEU A 149 8.70 -14.03 -18.19
C LEU A 149 8.58 -15.53 -17.91
N LEU A 150 8.75 -16.40 -18.91
CA LEU A 150 8.70 -17.84 -18.73
C LEU A 150 10.11 -18.41 -18.58
N ASP A 151 10.31 -19.22 -17.55
CA ASP A 151 11.52 -20.00 -17.36
C ASP A 151 11.62 -21.15 -18.38
N PRO A 152 12.74 -21.92 -18.42
CA PRO A 152 12.89 -23.04 -19.35
C PRO A 152 11.86 -24.17 -19.16
N THR A 153 11.16 -24.22 -18.03
CA THR A 153 10.08 -25.17 -17.74
C THR A 153 8.70 -24.63 -18.11
N GLY A 154 8.64 -23.38 -18.57
CA GLY A 154 7.43 -22.68 -18.93
C GLY A 154 6.69 -22.08 -17.73
N ARG A 155 7.30 -21.93 -16.56
CA ARG A 155 6.69 -21.29 -15.39
C ARG A 155 7.02 -19.80 -15.34
N VAL A 156 6.15 -19.00 -14.73
CA VAL A 156 6.43 -17.56 -14.56
C VAL A 156 7.62 -17.34 -13.61
N ASP A 157 8.63 -16.63 -14.09
CA ASP A 157 9.67 -16.00 -13.27
C ASP A 157 9.10 -14.74 -12.62
N PHE A 158 8.68 -14.87 -11.36
CA PHE A 158 8.05 -13.78 -10.61
C PHE A 158 9.00 -12.64 -10.28
N LEU A 159 10.30 -12.91 -10.08
CA LEU A 159 11.26 -11.82 -9.85
C LEU A 159 11.41 -11.00 -11.12
N ARG A 160 11.55 -11.66 -12.27
CA ARG A 160 11.63 -10.98 -13.56
C ARG A 160 10.35 -10.20 -13.88
N LEU A 161 9.18 -10.73 -13.52
CA LEU A 161 7.91 -10.00 -13.64
C LEU A 161 7.92 -8.72 -12.80
N LEU A 162 8.33 -8.78 -11.53
CA LEU A 162 8.39 -7.62 -10.65
C LEU A 162 9.37 -6.57 -11.18
N GLU A 163 10.55 -6.98 -11.66
CA GLU A 163 11.51 -6.07 -12.31
C GLU A 163 10.92 -5.38 -13.53
N LEU A 164 10.27 -6.14 -14.42
CA LEU A 164 9.66 -5.59 -15.63
C LEU A 164 8.52 -4.62 -15.31
N VAL A 165 7.66 -4.95 -14.34
CA VAL A 165 6.59 -4.04 -13.89
C VAL A 165 7.19 -2.74 -13.31
N THR A 166 8.24 -2.85 -12.52
CA THR A 166 8.99 -1.69 -11.97
C THR A 166 9.50 -0.79 -13.09
N GLU A 167 10.16 -1.38 -14.10
CA GLU A 167 10.70 -0.65 -15.26
C GLU A 167 9.58 0.05 -16.06
N LYS A 168 8.46 -0.64 -16.29
CA LYS A 168 7.31 -0.10 -17.04
C LYS A 168 6.61 1.01 -16.29
N LEU A 169 6.40 0.88 -14.98
CA LEU A 169 5.88 1.97 -14.15
C LEU A 169 6.80 3.20 -14.20
N HIS A 170 8.11 3.00 -14.02
CA HIS A 170 9.10 4.07 -14.09
C HIS A 170 9.00 4.80 -15.44
N SER A 171 9.23 4.09 -16.53
CA SER A 171 9.35 4.66 -17.87
C SER A 171 8.06 5.34 -18.33
N THR A 172 6.91 4.74 -18.05
CA THR A 172 5.59 5.31 -18.39
C THR A 172 5.34 6.58 -17.62
N ALA A 173 5.55 6.58 -16.29
CA ALA A 173 5.38 7.78 -15.48
C ALA A 173 6.35 8.89 -15.90
N ARG A 174 7.64 8.56 -16.11
CA ARG A 174 8.67 9.53 -16.51
C ARG A 174 8.36 10.21 -17.83
N ALA A 175 7.81 9.47 -18.80
CA ALA A 175 7.44 10.00 -20.11
C ALA A 175 6.23 10.95 -20.07
N LEU A 176 5.37 10.80 -19.06
CA LEU A 176 4.16 11.62 -18.89
C LEU A 176 4.38 12.86 -18.04
N VAL A 177 5.40 12.87 -17.17
CA VAL A 177 5.74 14.04 -16.35
C VAL A 177 6.12 15.22 -17.25
N ASN A 178 5.42 16.32 -17.06
CA ASN A 178 5.65 17.62 -17.67
C ASN A 178 5.41 18.74 -16.63
N ASP A 179 5.59 20.00 -17.03
CA ASP A 179 5.55 21.13 -16.10
C ASP A 179 4.13 21.62 -15.74
N ASP A 180 3.08 21.14 -16.41
CA ASP A 180 1.72 21.70 -16.24
C ASP A 180 0.92 21.01 -15.13
N ARG A 181 0.90 19.67 -15.10
CA ARG A 181 0.08 18.88 -14.17
C ARG A 181 0.72 17.54 -13.82
N ALA A 182 0.44 17.08 -12.61
CA ALA A 182 0.97 15.83 -12.08
C ALA A 182 0.46 14.59 -12.83
N VAL A 183 1.21 13.49 -12.66
CA VAL A 183 0.82 12.13 -13.01
C VAL A 183 0.36 11.41 -11.74
N ILE A 184 -0.80 10.77 -11.77
CA ILE A 184 -1.18 9.80 -10.74
C ILE A 184 -0.70 8.44 -11.23
N VAL A 185 -0.02 7.68 -10.38
CA VAL A 185 0.32 6.28 -10.63
C VAL A 185 -0.37 5.45 -9.57
N TYR A 186 -1.23 4.52 -9.96
CA TYR A 186 -1.91 3.60 -9.06
C TYR A 186 -1.34 2.19 -9.24
N GLY A 187 -0.86 1.57 -8.17
CA GLY A 187 -0.22 0.25 -8.21
C GLY A 187 0.02 -0.36 -6.83
N GLY A 188 0.79 -1.45 -6.78
CA GLY A 188 1.17 -2.13 -5.56
C GLY A 188 2.14 -1.28 -4.72
N ALA A 189 1.95 -1.27 -3.39
CA ALA A 189 2.78 -0.54 -2.43
C ALA A 189 4.27 -0.89 -2.57
N LEU A 190 4.59 -2.15 -2.89
CA LEU A 190 5.95 -2.61 -3.16
C LEU A 190 6.68 -1.74 -4.21
N HIS A 191 6.00 -1.41 -5.30
CA HIS A 191 6.59 -0.65 -6.41
C HIS A 191 6.59 0.86 -6.14
N ASN A 192 5.71 1.34 -5.26
CA ASN A 192 5.52 2.75 -4.93
C ASN A 192 6.38 3.26 -3.77
N ASP A 193 7.05 2.37 -3.03
CA ASP A 193 7.78 2.75 -1.82
C ASP A 193 8.97 3.68 -2.10
N LEU A 194 8.98 4.90 -1.56
CA LEU A 194 10.13 5.82 -1.63
C LEU A 194 11.27 5.42 -0.69
N TYR A 195 10.97 4.63 0.34
CA TYR A 195 11.89 4.16 1.36
C TYR A 195 11.98 2.62 1.41
N PRO A 196 12.17 1.94 0.26
CA PRO A 196 12.14 0.49 0.18
C PRO A 196 13.35 -0.11 0.89
N ARG A 197 13.11 -1.20 1.60
CA ARG A 197 14.12 -1.94 2.35
C ARG A 197 14.80 -2.98 1.49
N TRP A 198 16.05 -3.30 1.83
CA TRP A 198 16.70 -4.48 1.30
C TRP A 198 15.91 -5.74 1.70
N PRO A 199 15.72 -6.73 0.80
CA PRO A 199 16.26 -6.86 -0.56
C PRO A 199 15.37 -6.27 -1.67
N LEU A 200 14.26 -5.63 -1.34
CA LEU A 200 13.24 -5.17 -2.30
C LEU A 200 13.53 -3.76 -2.86
N ALA A 201 14.67 -3.17 -2.50
CA ALA A 201 15.03 -1.79 -2.82
C ALA A 201 15.01 -1.46 -4.32
N ASP A 202 15.36 -2.44 -5.16
CA ASP A 202 15.42 -2.29 -6.62
C ASP A 202 14.06 -2.49 -7.30
N LEU A 203 13.03 -2.93 -6.56
CA LEU A 203 11.67 -3.11 -7.06
C LEU A 203 10.79 -1.86 -6.90
N SER A 204 11.35 -0.76 -6.38
CA SER A 204 10.63 0.52 -6.31
C SER A 204 10.93 1.39 -7.53
N TYR A 205 9.89 1.66 -8.33
CA TYR A 205 10.03 2.66 -9.39
C TYR A 205 10.02 4.07 -8.81
N ALA A 206 9.26 4.30 -7.73
CA ALA A 206 9.05 5.62 -7.15
C ALA A 206 10.38 6.21 -6.64
N LYS A 207 11.21 5.40 -5.98
CA LYS A 207 12.54 5.81 -5.53
C LYS A 207 13.45 6.21 -6.70
N GLY A 208 13.48 5.39 -7.76
CA GLY A 208 14.25 5.69 -8.97
C GLY A 208 13.74 6.97 -9.66
N LEU A 209 12.43 7.10 -9.81
CA LEU A 209 11.79 8.25 -10.46
C LEU A 209 12.02 9.55 -9.66
N ALA A 210 11.90 9.50 -8.33
CA ALA A 210 12.19 10.64 -7.47
C ALA A 210 13.64 11.12 -7.63
N LYS A 211 14.59 10.19 -7.72
CA LYS A 211 16.00 10.51 -8.00
C LYS A 211 16.16 11.19 -9.35
N ASP A 212 15.55 10.66 -10.41
CA ASP A 212 15.69 11.18 -11.77
C ASP A 212 15.01 12.55 -11.96
N LEU A 213 13.96 12.84 -11.18
CA LEU A 213 13.25 14.12 -11.21
C LEU A 213 13.84 15.18 -10.25
N GLY A 214 14.79 14.79 -9.39
CA GLY A 214 15.32 15.64 -8.32
C GLY A 214 14.30 15.91 -7.21
N GLY A 215 13.38 14.97 -6.95
CA GLY A 215 12.25 15.08 -6.03
C GLY A 215 10.90 15.19 -6.76
N GLY A 216 9.87 15.68 -6.05
CA GLY A 216 8.54 15.90 -6.63
C GLY A 216 7.70 14.63 -6.84
N VAL A 217 8.08 13.51 -6.24
CA VAL A 217 7.24 12.31 -6.12
C VAL A 217 6.69 12.27 -4.71
N VAL A 218 5.38 12.14 -4.58
CA VAL A 218 4.68 11.95 -3.30
C VAL A 218 4.09 10.55 -3.30
N GLU A 219 4.52 9.74 -2.34
CA GLU A 219 3.99 8.40 -2.12
C GLU A 219 2.80 8.44 -1.14
N LEU A 220 1.74 7.73 -1.52
CA LEU A 220 0.48 7.59 -0.79
C LEU A 220 0.09 6.11 -0.75
N ASP A 221 0.49 5.38 0.29
CA ASP A 221 0.06 4.00 0.49
C ASP A 221 -1.33 3.95 1.14
N LEU A 222 -2.29 3.35 0.45
CA LEU A 222 -3.64 3.11 0.94
C LEU A 222 -3.72 1.73 1.61
N VAL A 223 -3.88 1.75 2.92
CA VAL A 223 -4.04 0.54 3.72
C VAL A 223 -5.52 0.35 4.02
N VAL A 224 -6.12 -0.70 3.46
CA VAL A 224 -7.46 -1.16 3.86
C VAL A 224 -7.30 -2.21 4.96
N PRO A 225 -7.74 -1.95 6.20
CA PRO A 225 -7.45 -2.83 7.34
C PRO A 225 -7.83 -4.30 7.10
N GLU A 226 -9.01 -4.57 6.54
CA GLU A 226 -9.51 -5.93 6.31
C GLU A 226 -8.71 -6.69 5.24
N VAL A 227 -8.07 -5.95 4.32
CA VAL A 227 -7.27 -6.54 3.25
C VAL A 227 -5.89 -6.93 3.77
N VAL A 228 -5.27 -6.08 4.59
CA VAL A 228 -3.90 -6.31 5.10
C VAL A 228 -3.85 -7.19 6.34
N ALA A 229 -4.90 -7.20 7.17
CA ALA A 229 -4.94 -7.95 8.42
C ALA A 229 -4.53 -9.45 8.33
N PRO A 230 -4.93 -10.22 7.30
CA PRO A 230 -4.50 -11.61 7.16
C PRO A 230 -3.13 -11.79 6.49
N MET A 231 -2.51 -10.74 5.96
CA MET A 231 -1.25 -10.85 5.22
C MET A 231 -0.07 -10.99 6.18
N ALA A 232 0.68 -12.08 6.10
CA ALA A 232 1.83 -12.29 6.98
C ALA A 232 2.97 -11.29 6.68
N MET A 233 3.18 -10.95 5.41
CA MET A 233 4.26 -10.07 4.95
C MET A 233 4.17 -8.65 5.52
N VAL A 234 2.96 -8.12 5.70
CA VAL A 234 2.77 -6.74 6.17
C VAL A 234 3.00 -6.58 7.67
N ARG A 235 3.17 -7.68 8.41
CA ARG A 235 3.50 -7.64 9.86
C ARG A 235 4.89 -7.07 10.14
N LEU A 236 5.75 -7.02 9.11
CA LEU A 236 7.09 -6.46 9.19
C LEU A 236 7.15 -4.97 8.81
N GLU A 237 6.02 -4.39 8.43
CA GLU A 237 5.90 -2.98 8.13
C GLU A 237 5.86 -2.15 9.41
N ASP A 238 6.57 -1.01 9.43
CA ASP A 238 6.63 -0.15 10.62
C ASP A 238 5.27 0.47 10.98
N TRP A 239 4.38 0.63 10.01
CA TRP A 239 3.02 1.12 10.25
C TRP A 239 2.09 0.03 10.80
N PHE A 240 2.46 -1.25 10.74
CA PHE A 240 1.59 -2.37 11.13
C PHE A 240 1.01 -2.24 12.55
N PRO A 241 1.78 -1.82 13.59
CA PRO A 241 1.24 -1.55 14.92
C PRO A 241 0.01 -0.64 14.91
N LEU A 242 -0.04 0.36 14.02
CA LEU A 242 -1.15 1.32 13.92
C LEU A 242 -2.46 0.67 13.49
N LEU A 243 -2.45 -0.52 12.88
CA LEU A 243 -3.69 -1.28 12.70
C LEU A 243 -4.40 -1.54 14.03
N GLY A 244 -3.66 -1.64 15.14
CA GLY A 244 -4.20 -1.79 16.49
C GLY A 244 -5.05 -0.61 16.97
N ARG A 245 -4.94 0.54 16.29
CA ARG A 245 -5.73 1.75 16.51
C ARG A 245 -6.86 1.93 15.50
N SER A 246 -6.86 1.16 14.40
CA SER A 246 -7.85 1.31 13.32
C SER A 246 -9.29 1.12 13.83
N ALA A 247 -10.19 1.99 13.37
CA ALA A 247 -11.59 1.95 13.73
C ALA A 247 -12.47 2.51 12.59
N PRO A 248 -13.80 2.30 12.61
CA PRO A 248 -14.71 2.84 11.60
C PRO A 248 -14.82 4.37 11.55
N GLU A 249 -14.47 5.04 12.65
CA GLU A 249 -14.77 6.46 12.84
C GLU A 249 -13.68 7.41 12.31
N HIS A 250 -12.51 6.89 11.95
CA HIS A 250 -11.37 7.73 11.59
C HIS A 250 -10.43 7.08 10.58
N VAL A 251 -9.53 7.90 10.02
CA VAL A 251 -8.36 7.53 9.23
C VAL A 251 -7.11 7.79 10.05
N ILE A 252 -6.16 6.88 10.01
CA ILE A 252 -4.83 7.11 10.58
C ILE A 252 -3.89 7.49 9.45
N LEU A 253 -3.23 8.64 9.61
CA LEU A 253 -2.15 9.09 8.74
C LEU A 253 -0.82 8.93 9.46
N TRP A 254 0.07 8.16 8.84
CA TRP A 254 1.45 8.02 9.28
C TRP A 254 2.39 8.51 8.18
N GLN A 255 3.43 9.23 8.57
CA GLN A 255 4.46 9.69 7.65
C GLN A 255 5.70 8.81 7.81
N ARG A 256 5.99 7.97 6.82
CA ARG A 256 7.16 7.09 6.80
C ARG A 256 8.45 7.92 6.70
N GLY A 257 8.40 8.97 5.90
CA GLY A 257 9.51 9.89 5.67
C GLY A 257 9.07 11.10 4.85
N PRO A 258 10.00 11.99 4.47
CA PRO A 258 9.71 13.09 3.54
C PRO A 258 8.93 12.60 2.30
N SER A 259 7.79 13.23 2.02
CA SER A 259 6.93 12.91 0.86
C SER A 259 6.40 11.46 0.79
N SER A 260 6.48 10.68 1.88
CA SER A 260 5.98 9.29 1.93
C SER A 260 4.99 9.11 3.08
N TYR A 261 3.75 8.76 2.72
CA TYR A 261 2.62 8.73 3.63
C TYR A 261 1.86 7.41 3.50
N VAL A 262 1.43 6.88 4.64
CA VAL A 262 0.55 5.72 4.74
C VAL A 262 -0.78 6.21 5.33
N LEU A 263 -1.86 5.95 4.59
CA LEU A 263 -3.23 6.21 5.01
C LEU A 263 -3.90 4.89 5.36
N ILE A 264 -4.05 4.61 6.64
CA ILE A 264 -4.88 3.49 7.12
C ILE A 264 -6.32 3.97 7.11
N LEU A 265 -7.06 3.49 6.12
CA LEU A 265 -8.46 3.85 5.89
C LEU A 265 -9.35 3.32 7.00
N PRO A 266 -10.57 3.88 7.18
CA PRO A 266 -11.45 3.45 8.25
C PRO A 266 -11.76 1.97 8.11
N ALA A 267 -11.63 1.26 9.22
CA ALA A 267 -11.94 -0.16 9.31
C ALA A 267 -13.45 -0.37 9.15
N LYS A 268 -13.85 -1.57 8.72
CA LYS A 268 -15.25 -1.96 8.70
C LYS A 268 -15.84 -2.02 10.11
N ASP A 269 -15.06 -2.51 11.06
CA ASP A 269 -15.43 -2.68 12.45
C ASP A 269 -14.19 -2.69 13.36
N HIS A 270 -14.41 -2.72 14.67
CA HIS A 270 -13.36 -2.71 15.70
C HIS A 270 -12.60 -4.05 15.82
N GLN A 271 -13.01 -5.12 15.12
CA GLN A 271 -12.36 -6.43 15.23
C GLN A 271 -11.02 -6.47 14.49
N THR A 272 -10.91 -5.74 13.38
CA THR A 272 -9.68 -5.70 12.58
C THR A 272 -8.49 -5.24 13.42
N ALA A 273 -8.69 -4.31 14.36
CA ALA A 273 -7.65 -3.83 15.26
C ALA A 273 -7.00 -4.93 16.12
N ASN A 274 -7.71 -6.02 16.39
CA ASN A 274 -7.21 -7.08 17.26
C ASN A 274 -6.02 -7.86 16.66
N VAL A 275 -5.73 -7.73 15.36
CA VAL A 275 -4.61 -8.41 14.71
C VAL A 275 -3.24 -7.82 15.05
N ALA A 276 -3.22 -6.58 15.52
CA ALA A 276 -2.01 -5.81 15.84
C ALA A 276 -1.96 -5.31 17.30
N LYS A 277 -3.04 -5.49 18.08
CA LYS A 277 -2.99 -5.22 19.52
C LYS A 277 -1.99 -6.13 20.22
N PRO A 278 -1.19 -5.61 21.17
CA PRO A 278 -0.37 -6.45 22.05
C PRO A 278 -1.26 -7.50 22.71
N ARG A 279 -0.95 -8.78 22.51
CA ARG A 279 -1.56 -9.82 23.32
C ARG A 279 -0.86 -9.77 24.67
N LEU A 280 -1.62 -9.57 25.74
CA LEU A 280 -1.13 -9.80 27.09
C LEU A 280 -0.55 -11.21 27.10
N ALA A 281 0.76 -11.32 27.27
CA ALA A 281 1.44 -12.58 27.50
C ALA A 281 1.02 -13.05 28.90
N TYR A 282 -0.20 -13.58 29.02
CA TYR A 282 -0.53 -14.41 30.16
C TYR A 282 0.15 -15.75 29.94
N LEU A 283 1.20 -15.94 30.73
CA LEU A 283 1.61 -17.21 31.35
C LEU A 283 0.66 -18.37 31.07
N ASP A 284 0.97 -19.16 30.05
CA ASP A 284 0.57 -20.58 29.95
C ASP A 284 1.81 -21.44 30.23
#